data_AF-A0A6J1KSW4-F1
#
_entry.id   AF-A0A6J1KSW4-F1
#
_cell.length_a   1.000
_cell.length_b   1.000
_cell.length_c   1.000
_cell.angle_alpha   90.00
_cell.angle_beta   90.00
_cell.angle_gamma   90.00
#
_symmetry.space_group_name_H-M   'P 1'
#
loop_
_entity.id
_entity.type
_entity.pdbx_description
1 polymer ?
#
loop_
_entity_poly.entity_id
_entity_poly.type
_entity_poly.pdbx_seq_one_letter_code
_entity_poly.pdbx_strand_id
1 'polypeptide(L)' 'MPVLFSRLGNSIPFSGLFRQLEQEMETVIRVLQPGPLGIIEHKFSAEEIRWAQATVREAVNNWRRNTCIEKQSSM' A
#
# COMPACT_ATOMS: atom_id res chain seq x y z
N MET A 1 33.05 40.90 -22.00
CA MET A 1 32.26 40.03 -22.90
C MET A 1 33.20 39.04 -23.57
N PRO A 2 33.22 37.77 -23.14
CA PRO A 2 33.93 36.75 -23.91
C PRO A 2 33.09 35.48 -24.18
N VAL A 3 33.19 35.06 -25.45
CA VAL A 3 33.15 33.70 -26.02
C VAL A 3 32.01 32.75 -25.65
N LEU A 4 31.16 32.51 -26.65
CA LEU A 4 30.29 31.36 -26.81
C LEU A 4 31.02 30.04 -26.51
N PHE A 5 30.56 29.33 -25.47
CA PHE A 5 30.92 27.95 -25.25
C PHE A 5 30.44 27.12 -26.42
N SER A 6 31.42 26.70 -27.22
CA SER A 6 31.23 25.83 -28.37
C SER A 6 30.60 24.52 -27.93
N ARG A 7 29.46 24.20 -28.55
CA ARG A 7 29.12 22.87 -29.08
C ARG A 7 29.77 21.70 -28.32
N LEU A 8 29.25 21.40 -27.12
CA LEU A 8 29.21 20.01 -26.63
C LEU A 8 27.85 19.37 -26.94
N GLY A 9 27.35 19.65 -28.14
CA GLY A 9 26.31 18.83 -28.75
C GLY A 9 27.00 17.64 -29.38
N ASN A 10 27.23 16.59 -28.60
CA ASN A 10 27.22 15.22 -29.12
C ASN A 10 27.13 14.18 -28.00
N SER A 11 26.17 13.29 -28.22
CA SER A 11 26.15 11.88 -27.80
C SER A 11 26.19 11.58 -26.31
N ILE A 12 25.01 11.52 -25.71
CA ILE A 12 24.67 10.27 -25.02
C ILE A 12 23.42 9.71 -25.69
N PRO A 13 23.51 8.59 -26.43
CA PRO A 13 22.35 7.94 -27.03
C PRO A 13 21.66 7.16 -25.92
N PHE A 14 21.08 7.86 -24.94
CA PHE A 14 20.11 7.20 -24.08
C PHE A 14 18.98 6.78 -25.01
N SER A 15 18.97 5.50 -25.35
CA SER A 15 18.00 4.88 -26.25
C SER A 15 16.60 5.32 -25.82
N GLY A 16 15.66 5.41 -26.77
CA GLY A 16 14.27 5.79 -26.46
C GLY A 16 13.69 5.00 -25.27
N LEU A 17 14.21 3.78 -25.02
CA LEU A 17 13.93 2.96 -23.85
C LEU A 17 14.33 3.60 -22.51
N PHE A 18 15.54 4.17 -22.37
CA PHE A 18 15.94 4.83 -21.12
C PHE A 18 15.07 6.06 -20.84
N ARG A 19 14.71 6.81 -21.88
CA ARG A 19 13.81 7.97 -21.76
C ARG A 19 12.38 7.54 -21.40
N GLN A 20 11.94 6.38 -21.89
CA GLN A 20 10.66 5.79 -21.53
C GLN A 20 10.67 5.26 -20.09
N LEU A 21 11.72 4.57 -19.66
CA LEU A 21 11.89 4.10 -18.28
C LEU A 21 11.94 5.24 -17.28
N GLU A 22 12.61 6.35 -17.62
CA GLU A 22 12.62 7.57 -16.80
C GLU A 22 11.22 8.16 -16.66
N GLN A 23 10.45 8.22 -17.75
CA GLN A 23 9.05 8.69 -17.75
C GLN A 23 8.11 7.74 -16.98
N GLU A 24 8.30 6.43 -17.12
CA GLU A 24 7.53 5.42 -16.40
C GLU A 24 7.86 5.48 -14.90
N MET A 25 9.14 5.62 -14.53
CA MET A 25 9.58 5.80 -13.14
C MET A 25 9.03 7.09 -12.54
N GLU A 26 9.07 8.21 -13.28
CA GLU A 26 8.46 9.47 -12.85
C GLU A 26 6.95 9.33 -12.64
N THR A 27 6.27 8.58 -13.51
CA THR A 27 4.84 8.30 -13.41
C THR A 27 4.53 7.45 -12.18
N VAL A 28 5.33 6.41 -11.91
CA VAL A 28 5.19 5.58 -10.70
C VAL A 28 5.39 6.43 -9.44
N ILE A 29 6.38 7.33 -9.41
CA ILE A 29 6.58 8.26 -8.29
C ILE A 29 5.37 9.18 -8.12
N ARG A 30 4.75 9.67 -9.20
CA ARG A 30 3.54 10.51 -9.17
C ARG A 30 2.32 9.76 -8.66
N VAL A 31 2.16 8.48 -9.03
CA VAL A 31 1.06 7.61 -8.58
C VAL A 31 1.25 7.17 -7.12
N LEU A 32 2.50 7.04 -6.68
CA LEU A 32 2.84 6.74 -5.29
C LEU A 32 2.90 7.97 -4.39
N GLN A 33 2.66 9.19 -4.91
CA GLN A 33 2.55 10.34 -4.04
C GLN A 33 1.31 10.16 -3.17
N PRO A 34 1.47 10.07 -1.85
CA PRO A 34 0.32 10.06 -0.99
C PRO A 34 -0.44 11.37 -1.24
N GLY A 35 -1.77 11.33 -1.23
CA GLY A 35 -2.60 12.52 -1.41
C GLY A 35 -2.22 13.63 -0.41
N PRO A 36 -2.79 14.85 -0.52
CA PRO A 36 -2.41 16.01 0.31
C PRO A 36 -2.51 15.79 1.84
N LEU A 37 -3.13 14.69 2.27
CA LEU A 37 -3.27 14.27 3.66
C LEU A 37 -2.26 13.19 4.11
N GLY A 38 -1.36 12.70 3.25
CA GLY A 38 -0.47 11.58 3.56
C GLY A 38 -1.20 10.22 3.61
N ILE A 39 -0.46 9.12 3.79
CA ILE A 39 -1.04 7.89 4.34
C ILE A 39 -1.24 8.17 5.83
N ILE A 40 -2.47 8.46 6.24
CA ILE A 40 -2.80 8.61 7.66
C ILE A 40 -2.87 7.19 8.24
N GLU A 41 -1.89 6.84 9.05
CA GLU A 41 -1.94 5.63 9.87
C GLU A 41 -3.11 5.78 10.86
N HIS A 42 -4.22 5.11 10.61
CA HIS A 42 -5.28 4.99 11.61
C HIS A 42 -4.79 4.02 12.70
N LYS A 43 -4.20 4.58 13.74
CA LYS A 43 -3.84 3.81 14.94
C LYS A 43 -5.12 3.53 15.70
N PHE A 44 -5.50 2.25 15.76
CA PHE A 44 -6.60 1.81 16.61
C PHE A 44 -6.32 2.21 18.06
N SER A 45 -7.31 2.81 18.69
CA SER A 45 -7.29 3.05 20.12
C SER A 45 -7.26 1.73 20.89
N ALA A 46 -6.76 1.79 22.12
CA ALA A 46 -6.80 0.64 23.00
C ALA A 46 -8.25 0.15 23.28
N GLU A 47 -9.24 1.04 23.18
CA GLU A 47 -10.66 0.71 23.31
C GLU A 47 -11.17 -0.11 22.12
N GLU A 48 -10.87 0.31 20.90
CA GLU A 48 -11.25 -0.40 19.68
C GLU A 48 -10.62 -1.80 19.62
N ILE A 49 -9.35 -1.91 20.02
CA ILE A 49 -8.66 -3.21 20.10
C ILE A 49 -9.35 -4.12 21.12
N ARG A 50 -9.65 -3.62 22.33
CA ARG A 50 -10.34 -4.41 23.36
C ARG A 50 -11.72 -4.85 22.90
N TRP A 51 -12.47 -3.97 22.24
CA TRP A 51 -13.78 -4.28 21.70
C TRP A 51 -13.70 -5.37 20.63
N ALA A 52 -12.79 -5.21 19.66
CA ALA A 52 -12.58 -6.21 18.61
C ALA A 52 -12.18 -7.57 19.18
N GLN A 53 -11.31 -7.61 20.20
CA GLN A 53 -10.94 -8.84 20.89
C GLN A 53 -12.15 -9.51 21.57
N ALA A 54 -13.01 -8.73 22.25
CA ALA A 54 -14.22 -9.25 22.88
C ALA A 54 -15.18 -9.86 21.85
N THR A 55 -15.41 -9.15 20.73
CA THR A 55 -16.27 -9.63 19.63
C THR A 55 -15.75 -10.92 19.01
N VAL A 56 -14.45 -10.99 18.71
CA VAL A 56 -13.85 -12.22 18.15
C VAL A 56 -13.97 -13.38 19.13
N ARG A 57 -13.70 -13.15 20.42
CA ARG A 57 -13.81 -14.18 21.46
C ARG A 57 -15.24 -14.72 21.56
N GLU A 58 -16.23 -13.84 21.50
CA GLU A 58 -17.64 -14.21 21.52
C GLU A 58 -18.01 -15.04 20.28
N ALA A 59 -17.64 -14.58 19.09
CA ALA A 59 -17.91 -15.29 17.84
C ALA A 59 -17.32 -16.71 17.83
N VAL A 60 -16.08 -16.87 18.29
CA VAL A 60 -15.42 -18.19 18.41
C VAL A 60 -16.14 -19.09 19.41
N ASN A 61 -16.57 -18.55 20.55
CA ASN A 61 -17.33 -19.32 21.52
C ASN A 61 -18.69 -19.75 20.97
N ASN A 62 -19.38 -18.88 20.24
CA ASN A 62 -20.66 -19.19 19.61
C ASN A 62 -20.48 -20.28 18.54
N TRP A 63 -19.46 -20.16 17.69
CA TRP A 63 -19.12 -21.19 16.72
C TRP A 63 -18.82 -22.55 17.37
N ARG A 64 -18.03 -22.58 18.46
CA ARG A 64 -17.76 -23.82 19.21
C ARG A 64 -19.02 -24.44 19.80
N ARG A 65 -19.92 -23.63 20.36
CA ARG A 65 -21.19 -24.15 20.90
C ARG A 65 -22.07 -24.71 19.78
N ASN A 66 -22.21 -23.99 18.68
CA ASN A 66 -23.05 -24.42 17.56
C ASN A 66 -22.51 -25.69 16.89
N THR A 67 -21.20 -25.79 16.67
CA THR A 67 -20.58 -27.00 16.12
C THR A 67 -20.76 -28.22 17.03
N CYS A 68 -20.70 -28.05 18.36
CA CYS A 68 -21.00 -29.14 19.29
C CYS A 68 -22.47 -29.57 19.22
N ILE A 69 -23.41 -28.63 19.09
CA ILE A 69 -24.84 -28.92 18.96
C ILE A 69 -25.12 -29.64 17.63
N GLU A 70 -24.59 -29.13 16.52
CA GLU A 70 -24.73 -29.75 15.19
C GLU A 70 -24.20 -31.19 15.19
N LYS A 71 -23.07 -31.44 15.84
CA LYS A 71 -22.49 -32.79 15.98
C LYS A 71 -23.34 -33.73 16.83
N GLN A 72 -24.05 -33.23 17.84
CA GLN A 72 -24.97 -34.02 18.67
C GLN A 72 -26.30 -34.29 17.97
N SER A 73 -26.80 -33.38 17.15
CA SER A 73 -28.04 -33.56 16.37
C SER A 73 -27.88 -34.46 15.13
N SER A 74 -26.64 -34.80 14.76
CA SER A 74 -26.30 -35.66 13.62
C SER A 74 -25.87 -37.08 14.03
N MET A 75 -25.89 -37.40 15.33
CA MET A 75 -25.85 -38.77 15.87
C MET A 75 -27.26 -39.23 16.20
#